data_AF-A0A453QG09-F1
#
_entry.id   AF-A0A453QG09-F1
#
_cell.length_a   1.000
_cell.length_b   1.000
_cell.length_c   1.000
_cell.angle_alpha   90.00
_cell.angle_beta   90.00
_cell.angle_gamma   90.00
#
_symmetry.space_group_name_H-M   'P 1'
#
loop_
_entity.id
_entity.type
_entity.pdbx_description
1 polymer ?
#
loop_
_entity_poly.entity_id
_entity_poly.type
_entity_poly.pdbx_seq_one_letter_code
_entity_poly.pdbx_strand_id
1 'polypeptide(L)' 'RSDGLHLTPEGNALVHKEVVQTLRGAGLKAEDMPHDFPHHSKIDGVHPERAFQ' A
#
# COMPACT_ATOMS: atom_id res chain seq x y z
N ARG A 1 8.63 -1.61 -27.51
CA ARG A 1 9.07 -3.03 -27.39
C ARG A 1 9.52 -3.23 -25.95
N SER A 2 9.05 -4.30 -25.29
CA SER A 2 9.72 -4.79 -24.07
C SER A 2 11.10 -5.32 -24.46
N ASP A 3 12.06 -5.23 -23.55
CA ASP A 3 13.42 -5.77 -23.72
C ASP A 3 13.51 -7.29 -23.48
N GLY A 4 12.38 -7.92 -23.16
CA GLY A 4 12.28 -9.36 -22.89
C GLY A 4 12.70 -9.76 -21.47
N LEU A 5 13.10 -8.82 -20.62
CA LEU A 5 13.53 -9.09 -19.24
C LEU A 5 12.71 -8.30 -18.21
N HIS A 6 12.57 -7.00 -18.41
CA HIS A 6 11.81 -6.16 -17.50
C HIS A 6 10.32 -6.36 -17.72
N LEU A 7 9.60 -6.47 -16.60
CA LEU A 7 8.15 -6.53 -16.62
C LEU A 7 7.60 -5.24 -17.23
N THR A 8 6.67 -5.41 -18.16
CA THR A 8 5.82 -4.31 -18.61
C THR A 8 4.90 -3.88 -17.45
N PRO A 9 4.19 -2.74 -17.56
CA PRO A 9 3.17 -2.38 -16.59
C PRO A 9 2.13 -3.50 -16.36
N GLU A 10 1.75 -4.22 -17.42
CA GLU A 10 0.84 -5.36 -17.34
C GLU A 10 1.46 -6.54 -16.57
N GLY A 11 2.74 -6.82 -16.81
CA GLY A 11 3.49 -7.84 -16.07
C GLY A 11 3.59 -7.51 -14.57
N ASN A 12 3.85 -6.25 -14.23
CA ASN A 12 3.87 -5.80 -12.84
C ASN A 12 2.50 -5.89 -12.17
N ALA A 13 1.42 -5.59 -12.88
CA ALA A 13 0.06 -5.70 -12.34
C ALA A 13 -0.28 -7.16 -11.96
N LEU A 14 0.15 -8.13 -12.78
CA LEU A 14 -0.03 -9.55 -12.50
C LEU A 14 0.77 -9.97 -11.26
N VAL A 15 2.05 -9.60 -11.18
CA VAL A 15 2.89 -9.91 -10.02
C VAL A 15 2.33 -9.28 -8.74
N HIS A 16 1.92 -8.02 -8.79
CA HIS A 16 1.30 -7.33 -7.66
C HIS A 16 0.07 -8.08 -7.15
N LYS A 17 -0.82 -8.54 -8.03
CA LYS A 17 -2.00 -9.32 -7.66
C LYS A 17 -1.62 -10.58 -6.90
N GLU A 18 -0.68 -11.38 -7.42
CA GLU A 18 -0.25 -12.63 -6.79
C GLU A 18 0.42 -12.41 -5.44
N VAL A 19 1.25 -11.36 -5.32
CA VAL A 19 1.89 -10.97 -4.05
C VAL A 19 0.83 -10.61 -3.01
N VAL A 20 -0.14 -9.75 -3.36
CA VAL A 20 -1.20 -9.34 -2.44
C VAL A 20 -2.07 -10.54 -2.03
N GLN A 21 -2.43 -11.43 -2.95
CA GLN A 21 -3.20 -12.63 -2.64
C GLN A 21 -2.45 -13.58 -1.69
N THR A 22 -1.16 -13.77 -1.93
CA THR A 22 -0.30 -14.62 -1.09
C THR A 22 -0.17 -14.05 0.33
N LEU A 23 0.07 -12.74 0.46
CA LEU A 23 0.15 -12.06 1.76
C LEU A 23 -1.17 -12.14 2.52
N ARG A 24 -2.30 -11.91 1.84
CA ARG A 24 -3.64 -12.08 2.44
C ARG A 24 -3.87 -13.49 2.95
N GLY A 25 -3.47 -14.51 2.19
CA GLY A 25 -3.55 -15.92 2.59
C GLY A 25 -2.71 -16.24 3.84
N ALA A 26 -1.61 -15.51 4.04
CA ALA A 26 -0.79 -15.58 5.24
C ALA A 26 -1.31 -14.74 6.43
N GLY A 27 -2.50 -14.13 6.30
CA GLY A 27 -3.09 -13.27 7.33
C GLY A 27 -2.60 -11.82 7.32
N LEU A 28 -1.75 -11.43 6.36
CA LEU A 28 -1.26 -10.06 6.20
C LEU A 28 -2.19 -9.30 5.24
N LYS A 29 -3.27 -8.74 5.76
CA LYS A 29 -4.21 -7.93 4.97
C LYS A 29 -3.93 -6.44 5.17
N ALA A 30 -3.77 -5.71 4.09
CA ALA A 30 -3.47 -4.28 4.13
C ALA A 30 -4.57 -3.47 4.83
N GLU A 31 -5.84 -3.86 4.70
CA GLU A 31 -6.97 -3.22 5.37
C GLU A 31 -6.99 -3.40 6.90
N ASP A 32 -6.31 -4.44 7.40
CA ASP A 32 -6.21 -4.74 8.84
C ASP A 32 -4.94 -4.12 9.45
N MET A 33 -4.03 -3.59 8.64
CA MET A 33 -2.80 -2.97 9.11
C MET A 33 -3.07 -1.55 9.63
N PRO A 34 -2.55 -1.19 10.82
CA PRO A 34 -2.64 0.18 11.29
C PRO A 34 -1.89 1.12 10.34
N HIS A 35 -2.43 2.31 10.14
CA HIS A 35 -1.68 3.34 9.43
C HIS A 35 -0.51 3.81 10.30
N ASP A 36 0.66 3.95 9.69
CA ASP A 36 1.84 4.54 10.36
C ASP A 36 1.59 6.01 10.76
N PHE A 37 0.67 6.68 10.04
CA PHE A 37 0.33 8.08 10.23
C PHE A 37 -1.18 8.29 10.30
N PRO A 38 -1.64 9.35 10.97
CA PRO A 38 -3.03 9.76 10.92
C PRO A 38 -3.46 10.01 9.48
N HIS A 39 -4.70 9.63 9.14
CA HIS A 39 -5.26 9.96 7.83
C HIS A 39 -5.23 11.47 7.64
N HIS A 40 -4.75 11.95 6.48
CA HIS A 40 -4.52 13.39 6.24
C HIS A 40 -5.76 14.25 6.48
N SER A 41 -6.97 13.73 6.23
CA SER A 41 -8.23 14.43 6.53
C SER A 41 -8.52 14.63 8.02
N LYS A 42 -7.77 13.97 8.90
CA LYS A 42 -7.86 14.06 10.36
C LYS A 42 -6.74 14.93 10.95
N ILE A 43 -5.85 15.45 10.12
CA ILE A 43 -4.78 16.34 10.56
C ILE A 43 -5.34 17.76 10.63
N ASP A 44 -5.30 18.35 11.83
CA ASP A 44 -5.57 19.78 12.01
C ASP A 44 -4.46 20.58 11.32
N GLY A 45 -4.80 21.37 10.30
CA GLY A 45 -3.82 22.16 9.56
C GLY A 45 -3.17 23.27 10.38
N VAL A 46 -3.78 23.67 11.51
CA VAL A 46 -3.23 24.67 12.43
C VAL A 46 -2.36 24.01 13.50
N HIS A 47 -2.77 22.82 13.97
CA HIS A 47 -2.11 22.07 15.03
C HIS A 47 -1.88 20.60 14.63
N PRO A 48 -1.00 20.33 13.65
CA PRO A 48 -0.82 18.98 13.09
C PRO A 48 -0.34 17.96 14.12
N GLU A 49 0.36 18.40 15.18
CA GLU A 49 0.84 17.57 16.28
C GLU A 49 -0.29 16.85 17.04
N ARG A 50 -1.50 17.42 17.05
CA ARG A 50 -2.67 16.82 17.73
C ARG A 50 -3.14 15.54 17.07
N ALA A 51 -2.84 15.35 15.79
CA ALA A 51 -3.21 14.13 15.09
C ALA A 51 -2.42 12.90 15.58
N PHE A 52 -1.30 13.12 16.27
CA PHE A 52 -0.36 12.09 16.75
C PHE A 52 -0.47 11.77 18.24
N GLN A 53 -1.41 12.40 18.97
CA GLN A 53 -1.70 12.15 20.39
C GLN A 53 -2.90 11.23 20.54
#